data_AF-A0A8K0WM31-F1
#
_entry.id   AF-A0A8K0WM31-F1
#
_cell.length_a   1.000
_cell.length_b   1.000
_cell.length_c   1.000
_cell.angle_alpha   90.00
_cell.angle_beta   90.00
_cell.angle_gamma   90.00
#
_symmetry.space_group_name_H-M   'P 1'
#
loop_
_entity.id
_entity.type
_entity.pdbx_description
1 polymer ?
#
loop_
_entity_poly.entity_id
_entity_poly.type
_entity_poly.pdbx_seq_one_letter_code
_entity_poly.pdbx_strand_id
1 'polypeptide(L)'
;MSIPTDFSAVESNDYSYLFYARSNGTIALLKSSTTQEDNDTNYKASSIVASGNVVSTSAPRISAVSYKDKEGRNQIRVYYVGPKQAGKGFRLMELCQTNDGDWFDGSLNKNNITCDEKTLLSANVEWGKGDLKIFFQDPDGTPGVAWVVLGQTAWASHLLEPVPFKW
;
A
#
# COMPACT_ATOMS: atom_id res chain seq x y z
N MET A 1 -2.90 -23.07 -5.73
CA MET A 1 -2.94 -21.61 -5.53
C MET A 1 -3.00 -21.35 -4.04
N SER A 2 -2.14 -20.47 -3.50
CA SER A 2 -2.23 -20.06 -2.10
C SER A 2 -3.45 -19.17 -1.88
N ILE A 3 -4.07 -19.31 -0.71
CA ILE A 3 -5.35 -18.67 -0.37
C ILE A 3 -5.09 -17.18 -0.06
N PRO A 4 -5.88 -16.23 -0.57
CA PRO A 4 -5.84 -14.83 -0.14
C PRO A 4 -6.16 -14.70 1.36
N THR A 5 -5.37 -13.91 2.06
CA THR A 5 -5.49 -13.71 3.52
C THR A 5 -5.83 -12.28 3.91
N ASP A 6 -5.69 -11.34 2.98
CA ASP A 6 -6.00 -9.92 3.17
C ASP A 6 -6.23 -9.26 1.81
N PHE A 7 -7.02 -8.19 1.80
CA PHE A 7 -7.46 -7.53 0.58
C PHE A 7 -7.37 -6.01 0.71
N SER A 8 -7.02 -5.34 -0.38
CA SER A 8 -7.20 -3.90 -0.53
C SER A 8 -7.59 -3.59 -1.96
N ALA A 9 -8.60 -2.75 -2.15
CA ALA A 9 -9.09 -2.40 -3.48
C ALA A 9 -8.94 -0.91 -3.77
N VAL A 10 -8.73 -0.58 -5.04
CA VAL A 10 -8.71 0.80 -5.54
C VAL A 10 -9.30 0.85 -6.95
N GLU A 11 -9.83 2.01 -7.33
CA GLU A 11 -10.12 2.32 -8.72
C GLU A 11 -9.02 3.23 -9.29
N SER A 12 -8.53 2.94 -10.49
CA SER A 12 -7.49 3.75 -11.12
C SER A 12 -7.61 3.69 -12.63
N ASN A 13 -7.58 4.84 -13.29
CA ASN A 13 -7.74 4.95 -14.74
C ASN A 13 -9.00 4.21 -15.24
N ASP A 14 -10.10 4.38 -14.50
CA ASP A 14 -11.38 3.74 -14.70
C ASP A 14 -11.39 2.21 -14.50
N TYR A 15 -10.29 1.53 -14.14
CA TYR A 15 -10.28 0.10 -13.84
C TYR A 15 -10.33 -0.19 -12.33
N SER A 16 -10.90 -1.32 -11.96
CA SER A 16 -10.91 -1.86 -10.60
C SER A 16 -9.70 -2.76 -10.37
N TYR A 17 -9.02 -2.56 -9.24
CA TYR A 17 -7.89 -3.39 -8.81
C TYR A 17 -8.20 -3.96 -7.43
N LEU A 18 -8.10 -5.28 -7.29
CA LEU A 18 -8.08 -5.96 -6.00
C LEU A 18 -6.68 -6.48 -5.73
N PHE A 19 -5.97 -5.83 -4.83
CA PHE A 19 -4.72 -6.32 -4.27
C PHE A 19 -5.00 -7.33 -3.16
N TYR A 20 -4.17 -8.36 -3.08
CA TYR A 20 -4.29 -9.35 -2.02
C TYR A 20 -2.93 -9.94 -1.63
N ALA A 21 -2.75 -10.14 -0.32
CA ALA A 21 -1.67 -10.96 0.22
C ALA A 21 -2.12 -12.42 0.24
N ARG A 22 -1.21 -13.33 -0.12
CA ARG A 22 -1.45 -14.77 -0.06
C ARG A 22 -0.86 -15.37 1.22
N SER A 23 -1.36 -16.52 1.64
CA SER A 23 -0.87 -17.26 2.81
C SER A 23 0.62 -17.64 2.76
N ASN A 24 1.23 -17.66 1.58
CA ASN A 24 2.67 -17.88 1.40
C ASN A 24 3.50 -16.58 1.42
N GLY A 25 2.90 -15.44 1.78
CA GLY A 25 3.54 -14.13 1.86
C GLY A 25 3.58 -13.36 0.53
N THR A 26 3.32 -13.98 -0.63
CA THR A 26 3.38 -13.26 -1.91
C THR A 26 2.21 -12.28 -2.09
N ILE A 27 2.47 -11.14 -2.74
CA ILE A 27 1.46 -10.13 -3.07
C ILE A 27 1.06 -10.26 -4.55
N ALA A 28 -0.23 -10.16 -4.82
CA ALA A 28 -0.78 -10.20 -6.17
C ALA A 28 -1.96 -9.26 -6.34
N LEU A 29 -2.43 -9.15 -7.58
CA LEU A 29 -3.59 -8.35 -7.93
C LEU A 29 -4.52 -9.08 -8.90
N LEU A 30 -5.78 -8.67 -8.87
CA LEU A 30 -6.76 -8.85 -9.93
C LEU A 30 -7.06 -7.47 -10.53
N LYS A 31 -7.02 -7.33 -11.85
CA LYS A 31 -7.42 -6.11 -12.56
C LYS A 31 -8.65 -6.40 -13.43
N SER A 32 -9.68 -5.56 -13.36
CA SER A 32 -10.87 -5.68 -14.21
C SER A 32 -10.50 -5.58 -15.70
N SER A 33 -11.24 -6.29 -16.55
CA SER A 33 -11.10 -6.19 -18.02
C SER A 33 -11.74 -4.94 -18.60
N THR A 34 -12.65 -4.33 -17.84
CA THR A 34 -13.52 -3.22 -18.23
C THR A 34 -13.44 -2.09 -17.21
N THR A 35 -13.97 -0.94 -17.62
CA THR A 35 -13.99 0.28 -16.79
C THR A 35 -15.28 0.49 -16.01
N GLN A 36 -16.29 -0.34 -16.29
CA GLN A 36 -17.57 -0.37 -15.57
C GLN A 36 -17.89 -1.83 -15.29
N GLU A 37 -18.43 -2.07 -14.10
CA GLU A 37 -18.80 -3.42 -13.66
C GLU A 37 -20.11 -3.84 -14.33
N ASP A 38 -20.10 -5.04 -14.91
CA ASP A 38 -21.27 -5.71 -15.47
C ASP A 38 -21.14 -7.24 -15.29
N ASN A 39 -22.14 -8.00 -15.74
CA ASN A 39 -22.16 -9.45 -15.58
C ASN A 39 -21.08 -10.18 -16.40
N ASP A 40 -20.47 -9.52 -17.39
CA ASP A 40 -19.43 -10.07 -18.25
C ASP A 40 -18.02 -9.62 -17.84
N THR A 41 -17.93 -8.83 -16.76
CA THR A 41 -16.68 -8.28 -16.25
C THR A 41 -15.81 -9.39 -15.70
N ASN A 42 -14.60 -9.50 -16.26
CA ASN A 42 -13.63 -10.51 -15.88
C ASN A 42 -12.42 -9.86 -15.22
N TYR A 43 -11.75 -10.61 -14.35
CA TYR A 43 -10.59 -10.13 -13.61
C TYR A 43 -9.34 -10.91 -13.99
N LYS A 44 -8.33 -10.19 -14.50
CA LYS A 44 -7.03 -10.77 -14.85
C LYS A 44 -6.11 -10.78 -13.64
N ALA A 45 -5.63 -11.96 -13.29
CA ALA A 45 -4.68 -12.14 -12.20
C ALA A 45 -3.24 -11.86 -12.64
N SER A 46 -2.47 -11.20 -11.77
CA SER A 46 -1.03 -11.05 -11.91
C SER A 46 -0.34 -11.05 -10.55
N SER A 47 0.89 -11.56 -10.48
CA SER A 47 1.75 -11.35 -9.32
C SER A 47 2.39 -9.96 -9.42
N ILE A 48 2.59 -9.29 -8.28
CA ILE A 48 3.36 -8.04 -8.30
C ILE A 48 4.85 -8.38 -8.35
N VAL A 49 5.52 -7.87 -9.38
CA VAL A 49 6.95 -8.07 -9.60
C VAL A 49 7.64 -6.71 -9.60
N ALA A 50 8.58 -6.51 -8.68
CA ALA A 50 9.40 -5.30 -8.61
C ALA A 50 10.88 -5.70 -8.71
N SER A 51 11.65 -4.99 -9.54
CA SER A 51 13.07 -5.29 -9.80
C SER A 51 13.33 -6.76 -10.18
N GLY A 52 12.41 -7.35 -10.95
CA GLY A 52 12.50 -8.74 -11.42
C GLY A 52 12.13 -9.81 -10.39
N ASN A 53 11.72 -9.45 -9.17
CA ASN A 53 11.37 -10.39 -8.11
C ASN A 53 9.88 -10.30 -7.75
N VAL A 54 9.25 -11.46 -7.49
CA VAL A 54 7.91 -11.50 -6.92
C VAL A 54 7.94 -10.90 -5.52
N VAL A 55 7.11 -9.88 -5.29
CA VAL A 55 7.09 -9.19 -4.01
C VAL A 55 6.40 -10.05 -2.95
N SER A 56 7.03 -10.12 -1.78
CA SER A 56 6.51 -10.81 -0.61
C SER A 56 6.43 -9.89 0.59
N THR A 57 5.42 -10.08 1.41
CA THR A 57 5.23 -9.42 2.70
C THR A 57 5.49 -10.40 3.83
N SER A 58 6.04 -9.90 4.94
CA SER A 58 6.30 -10.69 6.14
C SER A 58 5.05 -10.96 6.97
N ALA A 59 3.99 -10.18 6.76
CA ALA A 59 2.69 -10.43 7.36
C ALA A 59 1.61 -10.23 6.32
N PRO A 60 0.53 -11.02 6.34
CA PRO A 60 -0.55 -10.91 5.36
C PRO A 60 -1.40 -9.66 5.64
N ARG A 61 -0.82 -8.47 5.49
CA ARG A 61 -1.45 -7.17 5.70
C ARG A 61 -1.02 -6.23 4.60
N ILE A 62 -1.98 -5.70 3.88
CA ILE A 62 -1.76 -4.74 2.81
C ILE A 62 -2.77 -3.59 2.89
N SER A 63 -2.38 -2.45 2.34
CA SER A 63 -3.32 -1.36 2.10
C SER A 63 -2.91 -0.61 0.84
N ALA A 64 -3.86 -0.20 0.03
CA ALA A 64 -3.59 0.42 -1.26
C ALA A 64 -4.38 1.72 -1.41
N VAL A 65 -3.81 2.64 -2.17
CA VAL A 65 -4.48 3.87 -2.60
C VAL A 65 -4.15 4.17 -4.05
N SER A 66 -5.06 4.88 -4.70
CA SER A 66 -4.88 5.44 -6.04
C SER A 66 -5.14 6.95 -6.02
N TYR A 67 -4.44 7.68 -6.89
CA TYR A 67 -4.64 9.12 -7.07
C TYR A 67 -4.04 9.58 -8.40
N LYS A 68 -4.34 10.81 -8.84
CA LYS A 68 -3.57 11.47 -9.90
C LYS A 68 -2.57 12.44 -9.30
N ASP A 69 -1.34 12.41 -9.78
CA ASP A 69 -0.33 13.40 -9.40
C ASP A 69 -0.55 14.76 -10.10
N LYS A 70 0.32 15.73 -9.81
CA LYS A 70 0.24 17.09 -10.37
C LYS A 70 0.43 17.13 -11.89
N GLU A 71 1.08 16.12 -12.47
CA GLU A 71 1.22 15.98 -13.92
C GLU A 71 0.02 15.21 -14.54
N GLY A 72 -0.99 14.88 -13.74
CA GLY A 72 -2.18 14.16 -14.19
C GLY A 72 -1.95 12.66 -14.40
N ARG A 73 -0.82 12.11 -13.96
CA ARG A 73 -0.49 10.69 -14.11
C ARG A 73 -1.20 9.88 -13.01
N ASN A 74 -1.75 8.74 -13.38
CA ASN A 74 -2.36 7.82 -12.43
C ASN A 74 -1.28 7.15 -11.59
N GLN A 75 -1.47 7.15 -10.28
CA GLN A 75 -0.57 6.59 -9.30
C GLN A 75 -1.32 5.53 -8.50
N ILE A 76 -0.72 4.36 -8.35
CA ILE A 76 -1.15 3.36 -7.36
C ILE A 76 -0.01 3.15 -6.37
N ARG A 77 -0.36 3.04 -5.09
CA ARG A 77 0.57 2.71 -4.00
C ARG A 77 0.03 1.52 -3.24
N VAL A 78 0.88 0.55 -2.94
CA VAL A 78 0.56 -0.61 -2.10
C VAL A 78 1.53 -0.65 -0.94
N TYR A 79 1.00 -0.55 0.27
CA TYR A 79 1.72 -0.62 1.53
C TYR A 79 1.65 -2.03 2.10
N TYR A 80 2.76 -2.49 2.67
CA TYR A 80 2.89 -3.83 3.22
C TYR A 80 3.99 -3.88 4.28
N VAL A 81 4.05 -4.99 5.03
CA VAL A 81 5.11 -5.22 6.02
C VAL A 81 6.29 -5.94 5.35
N GLY A 82 7.46 -5.32 5.39
CA GLY A 82 8.71 -5.89 4.87
C GLY A 82 9.41 -6.86 5.83
N PRO A 83 10.49 -7.51 5.38
CA PRO A 83 11.27 -8.43 6.21
C PRO A 83 11.84 -7.76 7.46
N LYS A 84 11.85 -8.52 8.55
CA LYS A 84 12.51 -8.12 9.79
C LYS A 84 13.99 -7.83 9.51
N GLN A 85 14.43 -6.64 9.86
CA GLN A 85 15.84 -6.27 9.82
C GLN A 85 16.48 -6.44 11.19
N ALA A 86 17.65 -7.08 11.22
CA ALA A 86 18.41 -7.29 12.45
C ALA A 86 18.66 -5.95 13.17
N GLY A 87 18.31 -5.89 14.45
CA GLY A 87 18.43 -4.70 15.28
C GLY A 87 17.46 -3.55 14.98
N LYS A 88 16.55 -3.71 14.00
CA LYS A 88 15.63 -2.63 13.57
C LYS A 88 14.16 -3.06 13.42
N GLY A 89 13.84 -4.33 13.62
CA GLY A 89 12.46 -4.83 13.59
C GLY A 89 11.85 -4.92 12.17
N PHE A 90 10.53 -5.05 12.10
CA PHE A 90 9.76 -5.01 10.86
C PHE A 90 9.56 -3.56 10.41
N ARG A 91 9.30 -3.38 9.11
CA ARG A 91 9.20 -2.05 8.50
C ARG A 91 8.04 -1.94 7.54
N LEU A 92 7.50 -0.73 7.47
CA LEU A 92 6.58 -0.36 6.41
C LEU A 92 7.34 -0.27 5.09
N MET A 93 6.74 -0.84 4.06
CA MET A 93 7.24 -0.85 2.69
C MET A 93 6.14 -0.35 1.75
N GLU A 94 6.54 0.13 0.59
CA GLU A 94 5.69 0.71 -0.45
C GLU A 94 6.10 0.13 -1.82
N LEU A 95 5.11 -0.30 -2.59
CA LEU A 95 5.20 -0.54 -4.03
C LEU A 95 4.47 0.57 -4.76
N CYS A 96 5.06 1.04 -5.85
CA CYS A 96 4.50 2.09 -6.69
C CYS A 96 4.24 1.57 -8.09
N GLN A 97 3.16 2.05 -8.68
CA GLN A 97 2.89 1.95 -10.11
C GLN A 97 2.48 3.34 -10.62
N THR A 98 2.95 3.70 -11.81
CA THR A 98 2.58 4.94 -12.51
C THR A 98 2.04 4.61 -13.89
N ASN A 99 0.85 5.13 -14.24
CA ASN A 99 0.21 4.95 -15.55
C ASN A 99 0.20 3.49 -16.05
N ASP A 100 -0.19 2.54 -15.20
CA ASP A 100 -0.20 1.10 -15.54
C ASP A 100 1.17 0.50 -15.94
N GLY A 101 2.28 1.22 -15.69
CA GLY A 101 3.63 0.75 -15.97
C GLY A 101 4.11 -0.35 -15.03
N ASP A 102 5.41 -0.64 -15.06
CA ASP A 102 6.01 -1.63 -14.18
C ASP A 102 5.96 -1.19 -12.70
N TRP A 103 5.88 -2.18 -11.81
CA TRP A 103 5.96 -1.96 -10.38
C TRP A 103 7.40 -1.68 -9.96
N PHE A 104 7.57 -0.74 -9.04
CA PHE A 104 8.87 -0.38 -8.48
C PHE A 104 8.78 -0.07 -6.98
N ASP A 105 9.93 -0.14 -6.31
CA ASP A 105 10.03 0.18 -4.88
C ASP A 105 9.77 1.68 -4.64
N GLY A 106 8.87 1.94 -3.70
CA GLY A 106 8.54 3.28 -3.25
C GLY A 106 9.62 3.93 -2.39
N SER A 107 9.45 5.23 -2.15
CA SER A 107 10.41 6.00 -1.35
C SER A 107 10.35 5.63 0.13
N LEU A 108 9.21 5.14 0.62
CA LEU A 108 9.04 4.66 2.00
C LEU A 108 10.09 3.62 2.40
N ASN A 109 10.47 2.74 1.47
CA ASN A 109 11.44 1.64 1.68
C ASN A 109 12.81 2.15 2.19
N LYS A 110 13.15 3.41 1.92
CA LYS A 110 14.41 4.06 2.31
C LYS A 110 14.31 4.87 3.61
N ASN A 111 13.11 5.10 4.14
CA ASN A 111 12.86 5.96 5.30
C ASN A 111 12.89 5.20 6.65
N ASN A 112 12.99 3.86 6.63
CA ASN A 112 13.19 3.01 7.82
C ASN A 112 12.09 3.12 8.90
N ILE A 113 10.84 3.37 8.51
CA ILE A 113 9.73 3.46 9.46
C ILE A 113 9.39 2.07 9.98
N THR A 114 9.54 1.86 11.28
CA THR A 114 9.34 0.58 11.96
C THR A 114 7.89 0.37 12.33
N CYS A 115 7.44 -0.88 12.33
CA CYS A 115 6.08 -1.29 12.71
C CYS A 115 6.12 -2.66 13.39
N ASP A 116 4.99 -3.06 13.99
CA ASP A 116 4.82 -4.44 14.44
C ASP A 116 4.70 -5.42 13.26
N GLU A 117 5.05 -6.69 13.47
CA GLU A 117 4.83 -7.75 12.48
C GLU A 117 3.35 -7.83 12.08
N LYS A 118 2.44 -7.79 13.06
CA LYS A 118 1.01 -7.98 12.86
C LYS A 118 0.26 -6.66 12.70
N THR A 119 0.97 -5.56 12.44
CA THR A 119 0.37 -4.24 12.26
C THR A 119 -0.81 -4.28 11.31
N LEU A 120 -1.92 -3.67 11.72
CA LEU A 120 -2.98 -3.31 10.78
C LEU A 120 -2.49 -2.15 9.91
N LEU A 121 -2.96 -2.09 8.66
CA LEU A 121 -2.57 -1.06 7.70
C LEU A 121 -3.82 -0.41 7.12
N SER A 122 -3.83 0.92 7.07
CA SER A 122 -4.88 1.68 6.38
C SER A 122 -4.26 2.90 5.75
N ALA A 123 -4.31 3.01 4.43
CA ALA A 123 -3.79 4.15 3.70
C ALA A 123 -4.91 5.06 3.24
N ASN A 124 -4.62 6.36 3.16
CA ASN A 124 -5.47 7.30 2.46
C ASN A 124 -4.65 8.37 1.75
N VAL A 125 -5.26 8.90 0.71
CA VAL A 125 -4.78 10.04 -0.05
C VAL A 125 -6.03 10.81 -0.47
N GLU A 126 -5.97 12.12 -0.35
CA GLU A 126 -7.05 12.99 -0.81
C GLU A 126 -6.47 13.93 -1.85
N TRP A 127 -7.10 13.97 -3.03
CA TRP A 127 -6.68 14.86 -4.09
C TRP A 127 -6.67 16.30 -3.56
N GLY A 128 -5.54 16.99 -3.70
CA GLY A 128 -5.43 18.40 -3.33
C GLY A 128 -5.22 18.66 -1.84
N LYS A 129 -5.27 17.65 -0.96
CA LYS A 129 -4.83 17.79 0.45
C LYS A 129 -3.32 17.69 0.63
N GLY A 130 -2.62 17.27 -0.41
CA GLY A 130 -1.17 17.41 -0.50
C GLY A 130 -0.36 16.29 0.15
N ASP A 131 -0.97 15.38 0.92
CA ASP A 131 -0.26 14.28 1.58
C ASP A 131 -0.80 12.91 1.18
N LEU A 132 0.11 11.95 1.19
CA LEU A 132 -0.12 10.52 1.19
C LEU A 132 0.15 10.00 2.59
N LYS A 133 -0.77 9.23 3.17
CA LYS A 133 -0.68 8.75 4.56
C LYS A 133 -0.91 7.24 4.61
N ILE A 134 -0.15 6.57 5.48
CA ILE A 134 -0.36 5.18 5.90
C ILE A 134 -0.46 5.16 7.43
N PHE A 135 -1.57 4.65 7.93
CA PHE A 135 -1.80 4.36 9.34
C PHE A 135 -1.35 2.94 9.65
N PHE A 136 -0.71 2.78 10.80
CA PHE A 136 -0.12 1.53 11.23
C PHE A 136 -0.17 1.40 12.76
N GLN A 137 0.34 0.30 13.30
CA GLN A 137 0.57 0.08 14.72
C GLN A 137 2.07 -0.15 14.96
N ASP A 138 2.60 0.51 15.98
CA ASP A 138 3.93 0.23 16.47
C ASP A 138 3.99 -1.14 17.20
N PRO A 139 5.19 -1.62 17.59
CA PRO A 139 5.34 -2.89 18.32
C PRO A 139 4.57 -2.98 19.65
N ASP A 140 4.21 -1.84 20.24
CA ASP A 140 3.44 -1.78 21.49
C ASP A 140 1.91 -1.73 21.21
N GLY A 141 1.51 -1.76 19.94
CA GLY A 141 0.12 -1.72 19.49
C GLY A 141 -0.48 -0.32 19.38
N THR A 142 0.34 0.73 19.60
CA THR A 142 -0.08 2.13 19.51
C THR A 142 -0.27 2.52 18.06
N PRO A 143 -1.44 3.10 17.68
CA PRO A 143 -1.64 3.59 16.32
C PRO A 143 -0.64 4.69 15.97
N GLY A 144 -0.13 4.67 14.76
CA GLY A 144 0.77 5.68 14.21
C GLY A 144 0.37 6.08 12.80
N VAL A 145 0.94 7.18 12.32
CA VAL A 145 0.83 7.61 10.93
C VAL A 145 2.21 7.85 10.37
N ALA A 146 2.46 7.34 9.17
CA ALA A 146 3.56 7.77 8.32
C ALA A 146 2.99 8.54 7.14
N TRP A 147 3.61 9.66 6.77
CA TRP A 147 3.14 10.49 5.69
C TRP A 147 4.27 11.07 4.86
N VAL A 148 3.93 11.43 3.63
CA VAL A 148 4.79 12.18 2.71
C VAL A 148 3.93 13.17 1.95
N VAL A 149 4.50 14.36 1.71
CA VAL A 149 3.88 15.33 0.80
C VAL A 149 3.95 14.77 -0.62
N LEU A 150 2.85 14.83 -1.36
CA LEU A 150 2.74 14.33 -2.74
C LEU A 150 3.84 14.94 -3.63
N GLY A 151 4.61 14.05 -4.27
CA GLY A 151 5.75 14.42 -5.11
C GLY A 151 7.08 14.52 -4.36
N GLN A 152 7.08 14.34 -3.03
CA GLN A 152 8.29 14.25 -2.22
C GLN A 152 8.63 12.79 -1.88
N THR A 153 9.81 12.59 -1.29
CA THR A 153 10.35 11.26 -0.95
C THR A 153 10.78 11.13 0.52
N ALA A 154 10.75 12.24 1.27
CA ALA A 154 11.07 12.26 2.69
C ALA A 154 9.80 11.95 3.49
N TRP A 155 9.72 10.73 4.01
CA TRP A 155 8.61 10.31 4.85
C TRP A 155 8.88 10.72 6.29
N ALA A 156 7.83 11.19 6.96
CA ALA A 156 7.82 11.41 8.39
C ALA A 156 6.85 10.43 9.06
N SER A 157 6.99 10.23 10.37
CA SER A 157 6.02 9.46 11.17
C SER A 157 5.91 9.97 12.60
N HIS A 158 4.75 9.75 13.21
CA HIS A 158 4.52 9.93 14.64
C HIS A 158 3.44 8.96 15.13
N LEU A 159 3.43 8.70 16.44
CA LEU A 159 2.35 7.95 17.10
C LEU A 159 1.14 8.86 17.31
N LEU A 160 -0.05 8.31 17.10
CA LEU A 160 -1.29 9.05 17.27
C LEU A 160 -1.70 9.07 18.73
N GLU A 161 -1.86 10.28 19.27
CA GLU A 161 -2.42 10.49 20.60
C GLU A 161 -3.89 10.89 20.46
N PRO A 162 -4.83 10.20 21.15
CA PRO A 162 -6.22 10.60 21.15
C PRO A 162 -6.39 11.99 21.75
N VAL A 163 -6.83 12.96 20.95
CA VAL A 163 -7.27 14.26 21.44
C VAL A 163 -8.79 14.29 21.53
N PRO A 164 -9.39 14.88 22.59
CA PRO A 164 -10.84 15.02 22.69
C PRO A 164 -11.39 15.74 21.46
N PHE A 165 -12.30 15.09 20.73
CA PHE A 165 -12.99 15.69 19.60
C PHE A 165 -14.17 16.52 20.08
N LYS A 166 -14.28 17.77 19.63
CA LYS A 166 -15.49 18.59 19.78
C LYS A 166 -16.14 18.71 18.40
N TRP A 167 -17.37 18.22 18.30
CA TRP A 167 -18.25 18.43 17.14
C TRP A 167 -18.70 19.88 17.05
#